data_AF-A0A1M4VER4-F1
#
_entry.id   AF-A0A1M4VER4-F1
#
_cell.length_a   1.000
_cell.length_b   1.000
_cell.length_c   1.000
_cell.angle_alpha   90.00
_cell.angle_beta   90.00
_cell.angle_gamma   90.00
#
_symmetry.space_group_name_H-M   'P 1'
#
loop_
_entity.id
_entity.type
_entity.pdbx_description
1 polymer ?
#
loop_
_entity_poly.entity_id
_entity_poly.type
_entity_poly.pdbx_seq_one_letter_code
_entity_poly.pdbx_strand_id
1 'polypeptide(L)'
;MKYFFDYGIASLNKIGEHICGDVVEIVKKSDKLDIVISDGLGSGIKANILASLTTKIVFTMLKEGSNISDVIDTLTQTLPINREKGIAYSTFTILDIDESNTVYITEYENPKIIFIRNNKLVNLMPSSKNINGKIIRQYSFPLKLGDTFIIMSDGIVGAGKGKITNTRWQWHDIAHYAVHLCSHDYSAQKIANILLTISNNYYEESPQDDMTVVAIKVKKPQRVNVLICPPQNQNDDELVVKNFMKDNKDPIKRIVCGGSTAQMVCRVLEKKLHNDDRIYDPEVPPISFISGIDLVTEGLLTLDRVVKIIREFHKNPLNNINFNKQDAATQMAKILLDDATHINFFIGKAENPQHKDFYISKHELIKQLIDLLITAWVYFFYRIHHRTGENIPSSVFPT
;
A
#
# COMPACT_ATOMS: atom_id res chain seq x y z
N MET A 1 -12.74 -1.96 -13.18
CA MET A 1 -13.11 -2.88 -12.07
C MET A 1 -14.06 -2.16 -11.12
N LYS A 2 -14.97 -2.84 -10.41
CA LYS A 2 -15.90 -2.15 -9.50
C LYS A 2 -15.18 -1.59 -8.27
N TYR A 3 -14.21 -2.34 -7.75
CA TYR A 3 -13.39 -1.96 -6.61
C TYR A 3 -11.90 -2.20 -6.89
N PHE A 4 -11.06 -1.43 -6.23
CA PHE A 4 -9.64 -1.68 -6.06
C PHE A 4 -9.37 -1.85 -4.57
N PHE A 5 -8.70 -2.93 -4.21
CA PHE A 5 -8.24 -3.17 -2.85
C PHE A 5 -6.83 -2.59 -2.68
N ASP A 6 -6.78 -1.42 -2.05
CA ASP A 6 -5.55 -0.80 -1.53
C ASP A 6 -5.27 -1.44 -0.18
N TYR A 7 -4.09 -2.03 0.01
CA TYR A 7 -3.72 -2.62 1.29
C TYR A 7 -2.27 -2.28 1.61
N GLY A 8 -1.96 -2.28 2.91
CA GLY A 8 -0.61 -2.05 3.39
C GLY A 8 -0.33 -2.83 4.65
N ILE A 9 0.93 -3.20 4.81
CA ILE A 9 1.42 -4.05 5.90
C ILE A 9 2.57 -3.32 6.57
N ALA A 10 2.53 -3.25 7.90
CA ALA A 10 3.62 -2.70 8.69
C ALA A 10 3.89 -3.65 9.85
N SER A 11 5.14 -4.11 9.98
CA SER A 11 5.57 -5.00 11.06
C SER A 11 6.85 -4.50 11.72
N LEU A 12 6.98 -4.79 13.02
CA LEU A 12 8.18 -4.54 13.81
C LEU A 12 8.49 -5.76 14.68
N ASN A 13 9.75 -6.17 14.70
CA ASN A 13 10.19 -7.28 15.53
C ASN A 13 10.26 -6.85 17.00
N LYS A 14 10.01 -7.80 17.91
CA LYS A 14 10.39 -7.67 19.31
C LYS A 14 11.87 -7.34 19.48
N ILE A 15 12.21 -6.55 20.50
CA ILE A 15 13.60 -6.25 20.83
C ILE A 15 14.43 -7.51 21.08
N GLY A 16 15.61 -7.57 20.45
CA GLY A 16 16.52 -8.71 20.52
C GLY A 16 16.24 -9.83 19.52
N GLU A 17 15.11 -9.79 18.81
CA GLU A 17 14.77 -10.76 17.77
C GLU A 17 15.15 -10.24 16.37
N HIS A 18 15.66 -11.13 15.54
CA HIS A 18 16.04 -10.81 14.16
C HIS A 18 14.89 -10.96 13.15
N ILE A 19 13.84 -11.70 13.53
CA ILE A 19 12.70 -12.04 12.67
C ILE A 19 11.42 -11.87 13.47
N CYS A 20 10.39 -11.30 12.85
CA CYS A 20 9.06 -11.15 13.43
C CYS A 20 8.36 -12.51 13.57
N GLY A 21 7.80 -12.80 14.73
CA GLY A 21 6.96 -13.97 14.99
C GLY A 21 5.62 -13.96 14.27
N ASP A 22 5.17 -12.77 13.84
CA ASP A 22 3.96 -12.60 13.03
C ASP A 22 4.21 -12.87 11.55
N VAL A 23 3.22 -13.44 10.88
CA VAL A 23 3.24 -13.66 9.43
C VAL A 23 1.95 -13.19 8.80
N VAL A 24 2.07 -12.44 7.70
CA VAL A 24 0.95 -12.02 6.87
C VAL A 24 1.08 -12.66 5.49
N GLU A 25 0.05 -13.39 5.08
CA GLU A 25 -0.08 -13.93 3.73
C GLU A 25 -1.24 -13.23 3.01
N ILE A 26 -0.97 -12.72 1.81
CA ILE A 26 -1.96 -12.03 0.97
C ILE A 26 -1.99 -12.68 -0.40
N VAL A 27 -3.19 -13.04 -0.84
CA VAL A 27 -3.45 -13.46 -2.22
C VAL A 27 -4.51 -12.57 -2.83
N LYS A 28 -4.11 -11.86 -3.88
CA LYS A 28 -4.98 -10.97 -4.64
C LYS A 28 -5.17 -11.51 -6.06
N LYS A 29 -6.43 -11.60 -6.47
CA LYS A 29 -6.84 -11.74 -7.87
C LYS A 29 -7.62 -10.50 -8.29
N SER A 30 -8.05 -10.39 -9.54
CA SER A 30 -8.72 -9.18 -10.05
C SER A 30 -9.87 -8.74 -9.15
N ASP A 31 -10.74 -9.67 -8.74
CA ASP A 31 -11.96 -9.36 -8.00
C ASP A 31 -12.06 -10.16 -6.69
N LYS A 32 -10.94 -10.74 -6.23
CA LYS A 32 -10.84 -11.49 -4.97
C LYS A 32 -9.66 -11.00 -4.15
N LEU A 33 -9.83 -10.87 -2.84
CA LEU A 33 -8.73 -10.57 -1.92
C LEU A 33 -8.82 -11.48 -0.70
N ASP A 34 -7.75 -12.24 -0.47
CA ASP A 34 -7.59 -13.12 0.69
C ASP A 34 -6.41 -12.63 1.50
N ILE A 35 -6.62 -12.40 2.79
CA ILE A 35 -5.58 -12.00 3.74
C ILE A 35 -5.67 -12.90 4.95
N VAL A 36 -4.53 -13.45 5.35
CA VAL A 36 -4.37 -14.18 6.61
C VAL A 36 -3.23 -13.54 7.39
N ILE A 37 -3.50 -13.12 8.61
CA ILE A 37 -2.47 -12.78 9.59
C ILE A 37 -2.45 -13.87 10.66
N SER A 38 -1.26 -14.27 11.06
CA SER A 38 -1.04 -15.26 12.12
C SER A 38 0.05 -14.75 13.05
N ASP A 39 -0.19 -14.82 14.34
CA ASP A 39 0.79 -14.50 15.37
C ASP A 39 1.20 -15.82 16.04
N GLY A 40 2.48 -16.16 15.87
CA GLY A 40 3.06 -17.37 16.40
C GLY A 40 3.44 -17.18 17.86
N LEU A 41 3.06 -18.11 18.73
CA LEU A 41 3.32 -18.00 20.15
C LEU A 41 4.79 -17.74 20.46
N GLY A 42 5.05 -16.61 21.11
CA GLY A 42 6.39 -16.17 21.49
C GLY A 42 6.91 -15.14 20.49
N SER A 43 8.20 -15.21 20.16
CA SER A 43 8.81 -14.30 19.18
C SER A 43 9.97 -15.01 18.47
N GLY A 44 10.49 -14.38 17.41
CA GLY A 44 11.66 -14.88 16.69
C GLY A 44 11.38 -16.05 15.75
N ILE A 45 12.42 -16.81 15.42
CA ILE A 45 12.38 -17.88 14.40
C ILE A 45 11.29 -18.92 14.69
N LYS A 46 11.15 -19.34 15.94
CA LYS A 46 10.17 -20.38 16.31
C LYS A 46 8.74 -19.90 16.09
N ALA A 47 8.43 -18.68 16.54
CA ALA A 47 7.12 -18.07 16.33
C ALA A 47 6.83 -17.90 14.83
N ASN A 48 7.81 -17.39 14.08
CA ASN A 48 7.67 -17.19 12.63
C ASN A 48 7.36 -18.49 11.87
N ILE A 49 8.03 -19.60 12.22
CA ILE A 49 7.76 -20.92 11.61
C ILE A 49 6.32 -21.35 11.91
N LEU A 50 5.85 -21.18 13.15
CA LEU A 50 4.50 -21.56 13.55
C LEU A 50 3.44 -20.70 12.83
N ALA A 51 3.65 -19.39 12.76
CA ALA A 51 2.79 -18.47 12.02
C ALA A 51 2.80 -18.77 10.51
N SER A 52 3.95 -19.12 9.94
CA SER A 52 4.08 -19.52 8.53
C SER A 52 3.34 -20.82 8.22
N LEU A 53 3.46 -21.84 9.08
CA LEU A 53 2.71 -23.08 8.92
C LEU A 53 1.20 -22.83 9.06
N THR A 54 0.80 -22.00 10.03
CA THR A 54 -0.61 -21.66 10.25
C THR A 54 -1.21 -20.96 9.05
N THR A 55 -0.57 -19.89 8.55
CA THR A 55 -1.01 -19.17 7.35
C THR A 55 -1.11 -20.10 6.15
N LYS A 56 -0.12 -20.97 5.90
CA LYS A 56 -0.16 -21.92 4.77
C LYS A 56 -1.25 -22.96 4.88
N ILE A 57 -1.47 -23.55 6.05
CA ILE A 57 -2.53 -24.54 6.28
C ILE A 57 -3.90 -23.87 6.08
N VAL A 58 -4.14 -22.74 6.75
CA VAL A 58 -5.38 -21.98 6.65
C VAL A 58 -5.66 -21.62 5.19
N PHE A 59 -4.68 -21.05 4.50
CA PHE A 59 -4.84 -20.61 3.13
C PHE A 59 -5.15 -21.77 2.17
N THR A 60 -4.39 -22.86 2.27
CA THR A 60 -4.54 -24.02 1.39
C THR A 60 -5.91 -24.68 1.58
N MET A 61 -6.28 -24.95 2.83
CA MET A 61 -7.51 -25.65 3.14
C MET A 61 -8.76 -24.83 2.79
N LEU A 62 -8.76 -23.51 3.06
CA LEU A 62 -9.88 -22.64 2.69
C LEU A 62 -10.03 -22.52 1.17
N LYS A 63 -8.91 -22.45 0.45
CA LYS A 63 -8.92 -22.47 -1.02
C LYS A 63 -9.49 -23.77 -1.59
N GLU A 64 -9.31 -24.89 -0.91
CA GLU A 64 -9.87 -26.20 -1.27
C GLU A 64 -11.33 -26.38 -0.83
N GLY A 65 -11.93 -25.38 -0.17
CA GLY A 65 -13.33 -25.40 0.26
C GLY A 65 -13.57 -26.10 1.60
N SER A 66 -12.51 -26.39 2.36
CA SER A 66 -12.65 -26.90 3.74
C SER A 66 -13.36 -25.87 4.62
N ASN A 67 -14.17 -26.34 5.56
CA ASN A 67 -14.80 -25.46 6.53
C ASN A 67 -13.80 -25.05 7.62
N ILE A 68 -14.11 -23.99 8.38
CA ILE A 68 -13.19 -23.48 9.41
C ILE A 68 -12.95 -24.48 10.56
N SER A 69 -13.90 -25.37 10.86
CA SER A 69 -13.76 -26.38 11.90
C SER A 69 -12.66 -27.36 11.53
N ASP A 70 -12.66 -27.87 10.30
CA ASP A 70 -11.65 -28.79 9.78
C ASP A 70 -10.26 -28.14 9.76
N VAL A 71 -10.19 -26.84 9.42
CA VAL A 71 -8.94 -26.06 9.46
C VAL A 71 -8.38 -26.02 10.88
N ILE A 72 -9.20 -25.70 11.87
CA ILE A 72 -8.78 -25.59 13.27
C ILE A 72 -8.39 -26.96 13.83
N ASP A 73 -9.12 -28.02 13.50
CA ASP A 73 -8.77 -29.37 13.91
C ASP A 73 -7.43 -29.80 13.29
N THR A 74 -7.19 -29.48 12.03
CA THR A 74 -5.91 -29.74 11.36
C THR A 74 -4.77 -28.96 12.00
N LEU A 75 -4.96 -27.67 12.30
CA LEU A 75 -3.96 -26.85 13.01
C LEU A 75 -3.65 -27.44 14.39
N THR A 76 -4.67 -27.88 15.13
CA THR A 76 -4.53 -28.46 16.47
C THR A 76 -3.77 -29.79 16.44
N GLN A 77 -3.94 -30.59 15.38
CA GLN A 77 -3.25 -31.86 15.21
C GLN A 77 -1.84 -31.72 14.64
N THR A 78 -1.61 -30.71 13.79
CA THR A 78 -0.34 -30.53 13.07
C THR A 78 0.65 -29.70 13.87
N LEU A 79 0.19 -28.62 14.48
CA LEU A 79 1.03 -27.78 15.33
C LEU A 79 1.14 -28.43 16.70
N PRO A 80 2.29 -28.27 17.39
CA PRO A 80 2.40 -28.82 18.73
C PRO A 80 1.34 -28.16 19.65
N ILE A 81 1.16 -28.65 20.88
CA ILE A 81 0.32 -27.97 21.87
C ILE A 81 1.23 -27.41 22.94
N ASN A 82 1.01 -26.15 23.34
CA ASN A 82 1.70 -25.63 24.51
C ASN A 82 1.22 -26.41 25.74
N ARG A 83 2.02 -27.36 26.22
CA ARG A 83 1.69 -28.26 27.34
C ARG A 83 1.35 -27.52 28.64
N GLU A 84 1.83 -26.29 28.82
CA GLU A 84 1.54 -25.49 30.03
C GLU A 84 0.22 -24.73 29.94
N LYS A 85 -0.27 -24.42 28.73
CA LYS A 85 -1.45 -23.57 28.51
C LYS A 85 -2.63 -24.27 27.82
N GLY A 86 -2.41 -25.40 27.14
CA GLY A 86 -3.44 -26.15 26.41
C GLY A 86 -4.01 -25.42 25.19
N ILE A 87 -3.24 -24.52 24.57
CA ILE A 87 -3.69 -23.67 23.45
C ILE A 87 -2.88 -24.00 22.19
N ALA A 88 -3.51 -23.82 21.01
CA ALA A 88 -2.84 -23.87 19.71
C ALA A 88 -1.66 -22.86 19.67
N TYR A 89 -0.56 -23.23 19.02
CA TYR A 89 0.66 -22.39 19.00
C TYR A 89 0.55 -21.10 18.16
N SER A 90 -0.57 -20.82 17.52
CA SER A 90 -0.75 -19.57 16.77
C SER A 90 -2.20 -19.11 16.73
N THR A 91 -2.40 -17.81 16.82
CA THR A 91 -3.67 -17.14 16.57
C THR A 91 -3.75 -16.78 15.08
N PHE A 92 -4.95 -16.54 14.55
CA PHE A 92 -5.05 -16.01 13.19
C PHE A 92 -6.30 -15.15 12.97
N THR A 93 -6.25 -14.32 11.93
CA THR A 93 -7.43 -13.65 11.37
C THR A 93 -7.40 -13.78 9.87
N ILE A 94 -8.54 -14.19 9.31
CA ILE A 94 -8.76 -14.29 7.88
C ILE A 94 -9.74 -13.20 7.47
N LEU A 95 -9.40 -12.47 6.40
CA LEU A 95 -10.30 -11.61 5.66
C LEU A 95 -10.32 -12.11 4.21
N ASP A 96 -11.46 -12.62 3.78
CA ASP A 96 -11.73 -13.08 2.41
C ASP A 96 -12.80 -12.15 1.81
N ILE A 97 -12.50 -11.60 0.63
CA ILE A 97 -13.44 -10.86 -0.19
C ILE A 97 -13.64 -11.65 -1.46
N ASP A 98 -14.85 -12.20 -1.63
CA ASP A 98 -15.20 -13.02 -2.79
C ASP A 98 -15.49 -12.17 -4.05
N GLU A 99 -15.62 -12.86 -5.18
CA GLU A 99 -15.94 -12.25 -6.48
C GLU A 99 -17.32 -11.56 -6.51
N SER A 100 -18.21 -11.92 -5.56
CA SER A 100 -19.52 -11.29 -5.38
C SER A 100 -19.43 -10.01 -4.52
N ASN A 101 -18.24 -9.63 -4.06
CA ASN A 101 -17.97 -8.53 -3.14
C ASN A 101 -18.64 -8.74 -1.77
N THR A 102 -18.67 -9.99 -1.30
CA THR A 102 -19.02 -10.33 0.08
C THR A 102 -17.74 -10.45 0.89
N VAL A 103 -17.73 -9.82 2.06
CA VAL A 103 -16.64 -9.93 3.02
C VAL A 103 -16.95 -11.06 3.98
N TYR A 104 -16.01 -11.99 4.13
CA TYR A 104 -15.99 -13.00 5.18
C TYR A 104 -14.80 -12.76 6.09
N ILE A 105 -15.05 -12.62 7.38
CA ILE A 105 -14.00 -12.45 8.38
C ILE A 105 -14.11 -13.59 9.37
N THR A 106 -12.96 -14.21 9.68
CA THR A 106 -12.84 -15.21 10.74
C THR A 106 -11.72 -14.79 11.68
N GLU A 107 -12.05 -14.61 12.96
CA GLU A 107 -11.10 -14.27 14.01
C GLU A 107 -10.94 -15.45 14.96
N TYR A 108 -9.70 -15.90 15.15
CA TYR A 108 -9.32 -16.92 16.11
C TYR A 108 -8.22 -16.37 17.03
N GLU A 109 -8.63 -16.00 18.25
CA GLU A 109 -7.78 -15.44 19.33
C GLU A 109 -7.08 -14.10 19.07
N ASN A 110 -6.88 -13.70 17.81
CA ASN A 110 -6.39 -12.36 17.48
C ASN A 110 -7.34 -11.24 17.93
N PRO A 111 -6.83 -10.01 18.07
CA PRO A 111 -7.66 -8.84 18.30
C PRO A 111 -8.79 -8.69 17.28
N LYS A 112 -9.93 -8.16 17.73
CA LYS A 112 -11.08 -7.90 16.85
C LYS A 112 -10.65 -6.95 15.72
N ILE A 113 -11.08 -7.22 14.50
CA ILE A 113 -10.86 -6.33 13.36
C ILE A 113 -11.53 -4.99 13.60
N ILE A 114 -10.83 -3.91 13.25
CA ILE A 114 -11.42 -2.58 13.22
C ILE A 114 -12.03 -2.39 11.84
N PHE A 115 -13.36 -2.29 11.80
CA PHE A 115 -14.10 -2.03 10.57
C PHE A 115 -14.64 -0.60 10.56
N ILE A 116 -14.26 0.17 9.54
CA ILE A 116 -14.66 1.56 9.36
C ILE A 116 -15.43 1.69 8.05
N ARG A 117 -16.59 2.34 8.11
CA ARG A 117 -17.43 2.66 6.94
C ARG A 117 -17.97 4.07 7.11
N ASN A 118 -17.87 4.88 6.06
CA ASN A 118 -18.30 6.29 6.08
C ASN A 118 -17.67 7.08 7.25
N ASN A 119 -16.38 6.90 7.50
CA ASN A 119 -15.63 7.52 8.59
C ASN A 119 -16.24 7.27 9.99
N LYS A 120 -16.87 6.11 10.19
CA LYS A 120 -17.41 5.68 11.48
C LYS A 120 -17.02 4.24 11.74
N LEU A 121 -16.72 3.95 13.00
CA LEU A 121 -16.51 2.59 13.48
C LEU A 121 -17.84 1.81 13.35
N VAL A 122 -17.78 0.64 12.71
CA VAL A 122 -18.93 -0.24 12.56
C VAL A 122 -18.79 -1.39 13.55
N ASN A 123 -19.76 -1.52 14.44
CA ASN A 123 -19.82 -2.67 15.32
C ASN A 123 -20.51 -3.85 14.63
N LEU A 124 -19.73 -4.86 14.26
CA LEU A 124 -20.25 -6.10 13.71
C LEU A 124 -20.63 -7.06 14.85
N MET A 125 -21.80 -7.70 14.72
CA MET A 125 -22.18 -8.84 15.57
C MET A 125 -21.66 -10.13 14.95
N PRO A 126 -20.79 -10.89 15.65
CA PRO A 126 -20.27 -12.15 15.13
C PRO A 126 -21.27 -13.29 15.27
N SER A 127 -21.30 -14.18 14.28
CA SER A 127 -21.66 -15.57 14.53
C SER A 127 -20.51 -16.23 15.28
N SER A 128 -20.72 -16.61 16.53
CA SER A 128 -19.68 -17.18 17.37
C SER A 128 -19.85 -18.70 17.48
N LYS A 129 -18.75 -19.44 17.33
CA LYS A 129 -18.71 -20.89 17.56
C LYS A 129 -17.63 -21.20 18.59
N ASN A 130 -17.93 -22.12 19.50
CA ASN A 130 -16.92 -22.67 20.40
C ASN A 130 -16.36 -23.96 19.78
N ILE A 131 -15.07 -23.98 19.49
CA ILE A 131 -14.35 -25.17 19.02
C ILE A 131 -13.18 -25.38 19.98
N ASN A 132 -13.10 -26.57 20.58
CA ASN A 132 -12.05 -26.95 21.51
C ASN A 132 -11.84 -25.95 22.68
N GLY A 133 -12.92 -25.33 23.17
CA GLY A 133 -12.89 -24.36 24.27
C GLY A 133 -12.54 -22.93 23.84
N LYS A 134 -12.35 -22.68 22.54
CA LYS A 134 -12.00 -21.37 21.98
C LYS A 134 -13.14 -20.79 21.16
N ILE A 135 -13.34 -19.48 21.28
CA ILE A 135 -14.40 -18.75 20.57
C ILE A 135 -13.84 -18.28 19.23
N ILE A 136 -14.42 -18.78 18.15
CA ILE A 136 -14.21 -18.27 16.80
C ILE A 136 -15.32 -17.28 16.49
N ARG A 137 -14.95 -16.10 16.01
CA ARG A 137 -15.91 -15.07 15.58
C ARG A 137 -15.92 -15.02 14.06
N GLN A 138 -17.10 -15.18 13.48
CA GLN A 138 -17.29 -15.12 12.03
C GLN A 138 -18.25 -13.99 11.67
N TYR A 139 -17.93 -13.27 10.60
CA TYR A 139 -18.74 -12.18 10.07
C TYR A 139 -18.93 -12.38 8.56
N SER A 140 -20.12 -12.03 8.07
CA SER A 140 -20.41 -11.99 6.64
C SER A 140 -21.29 -10.79 6.33
N PHE A 141 -20.87 -9.96 5.38
CA PHE A 141 -21.64 -8.78 4.95
C PHE A 141 -21.19 -8.29 3.57
N PRO A 142 -22.07 -7.56 2.84
CA PRO A 142 -21.70 -6.99 1.55
C PRO A 142 -20.70 -5.84 1.71
N LEU A 143 -19.70 -5.85 0.83
CA LEU A 143 -18.68 -4.82 0.71
C LEU A 143 -19.25 -3.54 0.09
N LYS A 144 -18.75 -2.38 0.54
CA LYS A 144 -19.07 -1.07 -0.03
C LYS A 144 -17.80 -0.28 -0.33
N LEU A 145 -17.93 0.66 -1.27
CA LEU A 145 -16.86 1.62 -1.55
C LEU A 145 -16.59 2.46 -0.29
N GLY A 146 -15.31 2.71 0.00
CA GLY A 146 -14.88 3.45 1.18
C GLY A 146 -14.78 2.61 2.45
N ASP A 147 -15.13 1.33 2.40
CA ASP A 147 -14.88 0.40 3.50
C ASP A 147 -13.38 0.32 3.79
N THR A 148 -13.05 0.36 5.08
CA THR A 148 -11.67 0.22 5.56
C THR A 148 -11.62 -0.82 6.67
N PHE A 149 -10.69 -1.75 6.55
CA PHE A 149 -10.45 -2.82 7.52
C PHE A 149 -9.04 -2.68 8.07
N ILE A 150 -8.88 -2.85 9.38
CA ILE A 150 -7.58 -2.87 10.03
C ILE A 150 -7.50 -4.13 10.89
N ILE A 151 -6.55 -4.99 10.52
CA ILE A 151 -6.22 -6.24 11.19
C ILE A 151 -4.89 -6.04 11.92
N MET A 152 -4.73 -6.66 13.08
CA MET A 152 -3.61 -6.42 13.97
C MET A 152 -3.29 -7.65 14.81
N SER A 153 -2.00 -7.84 15.15
CA SER A 153 -1.57 -8.77 16.20
C SER A 153 -1.72 -8.15 17.59
N ASP A 154 -1.56 -8.96 18.63
CA ASP A 154 -1.71 -8.51 20.01
C ASP A 154 -0.58 -7.58 20.47
N GLY A 155 0.61 -7.64 19.87
CA GLY A 155 1.69 -6.68 20.14
C GLY A 155 1.33 -5.23 19.81
N ILE A 156 0.33 -5.00 18.96
CA ILE A 156 -0.26 -3.67 18.77
C ILE A 156 -1.25 -3.35 19.91
N VAL A 157 -2.12 -4.30 20.25
CA VAL A 157 -3.17 -4.17 21.27
C VAL A 157 -2.63 -4.51 22.65
N GLY A 158 -2.21 -3.48 23.39
CA GLY A 158 -1.53 -3.66 24.67
C GLY A 158 -0.13 -3.07 24.69
N ALA A 159 0.26 -2.39 23.60
CA ALA A 159 1.49 -1.61 23.58
C ALA A 159 1.60 -0.68 24.79
N GLY A 160 2.81 -0.60 25.36
CA GLY A 160 3.09 0.12 26.61
C GLY A 160 2.98 -0.71 27.89
N LYS A 161 2.62 -2.00 27.81
CA LYS A 161 2.69 -2.91 28.96
C LYS A 161 4.13 -3.00 29.50
N GLY A 162 4.30 -2.70 30.79
CA GLY A 162 5.60 -2.77 31.46
C GLY A 162 6.48 -1.52 31.33
N LYS A 163 5.94 -0.42 30.76
CA LYS A 163 6.62 0.88 30.67
C LYS A 163 6.21 1.82 31.80
N ILE A 164 6.99 2.89 32.00
CA ILE A 164 6.92 3.78 33.17
C ILE A 164 5.54 4.45 33.30
N THR A 165 4.93 4.85 32.19
CA THR A 165 3.60 5.47 32.18
C THR A 165 2.46 4.50 32.46
N ASN A 166 2.69 3.18 32.26
CA ASN A 166 1.73 2.07 32.35
C ASN A 166 0.39 2.32 31.62
N THR A 167 0.33 3.30 30.72
CA THR A 167 -0.79 3.56 29.83
C THR A 167 -0.72 2.57 28.68
N ARG A 168 -1.78 1.77 28.50
CA ARG A 168 -1.82 0.77 27.44
C ARG A 168 -2.57 1.31 26.24
N TRP A 169 -2.04 1.08 25.04
CA TRP A 169 -2.74 1.32 23.79
C TRP A 169 -3.83 0.26 23.61
N GLN A 170 -5.07 0.59 24.00
CA GLN A 170 -6.19 -0.35 23.98
C GLN A 170 -6.90 -0.33 22.63
N TRP A 171 -7.62 -1.43 22.35
CA TRP A 171 -8.39 -1.58 21.11
C TRP A 171 -9.32 -0.40 20.83
N HIS A 172 -10.01 0.13 21.86
CA HIS A 172 -10.93 1.25 21.68
C HIS A 172 -10.22 2.54 21.27
N ASP A 173 -9.03 2.82 21.84
CA ASP A 173 -8.22 4.00 21.51
C ASP A 173 -7.69 3.91 20.09
N ILE A 174 -7.21 2.72 19.71
CA ILE A 174 -6.76 2.42 18.36
C ILE A 174 -7.90 2.63 17.36
N ALA A 175 -9.07 2.06 17.63
CA ALA A 175 -10.24 2.16 16.76
C ALA A 175 -10.69 3.62 16.59
N HIS A 176 -10.69 4.40 17.67
CA HIS A 176 -11.02 5.82 17.62
C HIS A 176 -10.00 6.61 16.79
N TYR A 177 -8.71 6.35 16.98
CA TYR A 177 -7.66 7.01 16.21
C TYR A 177 -7.67 6.60 14.75
N ALA A 178 -7.90 5.32 14.45
CA ALA A 178 -8.04 4.81 13.09
C ALA A 178 -9.18 5.48 12.32
N VAL A 179 -10.31 5.78 12.97
CA VAL A 179 -11.41 6.55 12.35
C VAL A 179 -10.92 7.95 11.92
N HIS A 180 -10.13 8.62 12.76
CA HIS A 180 -9.53 9.92 12.43
C HIS A 180 -8.52 9.81 11.28
N LEU A 181 -7.69 8.76 11.25
CA LEU A 181 -6.80 8.53 10.11
C LEU A 181 -7.58 8.31 8.81
N CYS A 182 -8.69 7.56 8.87
CA CYS A 182 -9.52 7.27 7.70
C CYS A 182 -10.30 8.48 7.19
N SER A 183 -10.55 9.51 8.02
CA SER A 183 -11.14 10.76 7.54
C SER A 183 -10.16 11.59 6.69
N HIS A 184 -8.87 11.25 6.73
CA HIS A 184 -7.88 11.75 5.78
C HIS A 184 -7.79 10.78 4.60
N ASP A 185 -7.50 11.29 3.40
CA ASP A 185 -7.41 10.45 2.19
C ASP A 185 -6.08 9.69 2.09
N TYR A 186 -5.58 9.19 3.23
CA TYR A 186 -4.33 8.43 3.30
C TYR A 186 -4.47 7.05 2.64
N SER A 187 -3.38 6.59 2.01
CA SER A 187 -3.20 5.20 1.56
C SER A 187 -3.27 4.20 2.72
N ALA A 188 -3.62 2.95 2.41
CA ALA A 188 -3.66 1.89 3.41
C ALA A 188 -2.29 1.66 4.08
N GLN A 189 -1.20 1.69 3.30
CA GLN A 189 0.17 1.58 3.82
C GLN A 189 0.50 2.68 4.82
N LYS A 190 0.09 3.93 4.55
CA LYS A 190 0.31 5.04 5.48
C LYS A 190 -0.44 4.83 6.80
N ILE A 191 -1.68 4.35 6.75
CA ILE A 191 -2.45 4.02 7.96
C ILE A 191 -1.75 2.94 8.77
N ALA A 192 -1.32 1.84 8.14
CA ALA A 192 -0.63 0.74 8.80
C ALA A 192 0.66 1.22 9.49
N ASN A 193 1.48 2.01 8.77
CA ASN A 193 2.71 2.55 9.31
C ASN A 193 2.47 3.51 10.50
N ILE A 194 1.51 4.43 10.39
CA ILE A 194 1.22 5.37 11.48
C ILE A 194 0.81 4.62 12.74
N LEU A 195 -0.09 3.64 12.61
CA LEU A 195 -0.53 2.84 13.75
C LEU A 195 0.63 2.06 14.38
N LEU A 196 1.48 1.41 13.56
CA LEU A 196 2.67 0.71 14.04
C LEU A 196 3.61 1.66 14.78
N THR A 197 3.91 2.84 14.23
CA THR A 197 4.86 3.75 14.86
C THR A 197 4.31 4.32 16.18
N ILE A 198 3.02 4.67 16.24
CA ILE A 198 2.40 5.11 17.51
C ILE A 198 2.51 3.99 18.55
N SER A 199 2.20 2.76 18.18
CA SER A 199 2.32 1.63 19.09
C SER A 199 3.77 1.39 19.53
N ASN A 200 4.76 1.58 18.66
CA ASN A 200 6.17 1.51 19.05
C ASN A 200 6.57 2.64 20.00
N ASN A 201 5.98 3.84 19.85
CA ASN A 201 6.18 4.95 20.78
C ASN A 201 5.63 4.63 22.18
N TYR A 202 4.52 3.90 22.29
CA TYR A 202 4.04 3.38 23.58
C TYR A 202 5.06 2.42 24.22
N TYR A 203 5.88 1.75 23.42
CA TYR A 203 7.00 0.94 23.89
C TYR A 203 8.32 1.71 24.06
N GLU A 204 8.33 3.04 23.94
CA GLU A 204 9.56 3.87 23.98
C GLU A 204 10.61 3.36 22.97
N GLU A 205 10.15 3.02 21.76
CA GLU A 205 10.97 2.46 20.67
C GLU A 205 11.67 1.12 21.01
N SER A 206 11.18 0.43 22.03
CA SER A 206 11.71 -0.84 22.52
C SER A 206 10.58 -1.88 22.63
N PRO A 207 10.12 -2.41 21.49
CA PRO A 207 8.95 -3.29 21.40
C PRO A 207 9.19 -4.57 22.22
N GLN A 208 8.25 -4.89 23.11
CA GLN A 208 8.34 -6.06 23.98
C GLN A 208 7.63 -7.30 23.41
N ASP A 209 6.96 -7.13 22.27
CA ASP A 209 6.31 -8.16 21.50
C ASP A 209 6.50 -7.90 20.00
N ASP A 210 6.20 -8.90 19.18
CA ASP A 210 6.11 -8.73 17.74
C ASP A 210 4.84 -7.93 17.39
N MET A 211 4.96 -7.00 16.45
CA MET A 211 3.93 -6.00 16.20
C MET A 211 3.59 -5.97 14.72
N THR A 212 2.34 -6.24 14.35
CA THR A 212 1.91 -6.22 12.94
C THR A 212 0.56 -5.55 12.77
N VAL A 213 0.47 -4.68 11.76
CA VAL A 213 -0.76 -4.03 11.30
C VAL A 213 -0.95 -4.29 9.81
N VAL A 214 -2.16 -4.71 9.42
CA VAL A 214 -2.62 -4.77 8.03
C VAL A 214 -3.80 -3.84 7.87
N ALA A 215 -3.70 -2.86 6.99
CA ALA A 215 -4.81 -1.99 6.62
C ALA A 215 -5.28 -2.32 5.20
N ILE A 216 -6.59 -2.29 4.96
CA ILE A 216 -7.21 -2.47 3.65
C ILE A 216 -8.23 -1.36 3.44
N LYS A 217 -8.17 -0.63 2.31
CA LYS A 217 -9.16 0.34 1.86
C LYS A 217 -9.77 -0.09 0.54
N VAL A 218 -11.10 -0.03 0.46
CA VAL A 218 -11.85 -0.29 -0.76
C VAL A 218 -12.06 1.02 -1.50
N LYS A 219 -11.33 1.19 -2.60
CA LYS A 219 -11.31 2.42 -3.41
C LYS A 219 -11.83 2.16 -4.82
N LYS A 220 -12.10 3.24 -5.56
CA LYS A 220 -12.27 3.14 -7.01
C LYS A 220 -10.88 3.01 -7.64
N PRO A 221 -10.72 2.25 -8.73
CA PRO A 221 -9.50 2.32 -9.52
C PRO A 221 -9.27 3.75 -10.00
N GLN A 222 -8.04 4.23 -9.82
CA GLN A 222 -7.53 5.52 -10.30
C GLN A 222 -6.24 5.25 -11.05
N ARG A 223 -6.27 5.41 -12.37
CA ARG A 223 -5.07 5.26 -13.22
C ARG A 223 -4.30 6.56 -13.25
N VAL A 224 -2.99 6.47 -13.37
CA VAL A 224 -2.10 7.63 -13.58
C VAL A 224 -1.21 7.35 -14.78
N ASN A 225 -1.25 8.22 -15.78
CA ASN A 225 -0.28 8.22 -16.86
C ASN A 225 0.78 9.28 -16.57
N VAL A 226 2.05 8.91 -16.65
CA VAL A 226 3.19 9.82 -16.47
C VAL A 226 3.99 9.84 -17.76
N LEU A 227 3.99 10.96 -18.46
CA LEU A 227 4.77 11.16 -19.69
C LEU A 227 6.07 11.90 -19.37
N ILE A 228 7.20 11.24 -19.59
CA ILE A 228 8.54 11.75 -19.27
C ILE A 228 9.34 11.81 -20.57
N CYS A 229 9.74 13.01 -20.97
CA CYS A 229 10.46 13.32 -22.21
C CYS A 229 9.69 12.99 -23.53
N PRO A 230 9.95 13.74 -24.62
CA PRO A 230 9.48 13.40 -25.96
C PRO A 230 10.10 12.10 -26.52
N PRO A 231 9.46 11.44 -27.50
CA PRO A 231 10.11 10.38 -28.28
C PRO A 231 11.35 10.92 -29.01
N GLN A 232 12.26 10.03 -29.38
CA GLN A 232 13.49 10.43 -30.09
C GLN A 232 13.20 10.99 -31.48
N ASN A 233 12.16 10.47 -32.15
CA ASN A 233 11.71 10.93 -33.44
C ASN A 233 10.42 11.75 -33.29
N GLN A 234 10.44 12.99 -33.77
CA GLN A 234 9.30 13.90 -33.70
C GLN A 234 8.06 13.37 -34.47
N ASN A 235 8.25 12.52 -35.47
CA ASN A 235 7.14 11.89 -36.20
C ASN A 235 6.29 10.95 -35.31
N ASP A 236 6.83 10.52 -34.17
CA ASP A 236 6.11 9.66 -33.22
C ASP A 236 5.28 10.45 -32.20
N ASP A 237 5.41 11.79 -32.17
CA ASP A 237 4.76 12.65 -31.17
C ASP A 237 3.24 12.45 -31.13
N GLU A 238 2.60 12.44 -32.30
CA GLU A 238 1.15 12.30 -32.40
C GLU A 238 0.68 10.94 -31.85
N LEU A 239 1.41 9.87 -32.16
CA LEU A 239 1.12 8.53 -31.67
C LEU A 239 1.28 8.45 -30.15
N VAL A 240 2.39 8.97 -29.61
CA VAL A 240 2.68 8.95 -28.17
C VAL A 240 1.61 9.73 -27.40
N VAL A 241 1.29 10.95 -27.85
CA VAL A 241 0.30 11.79 -27.18
C VAL A 241 -1.10 11.18 -27.29
N LYS A 242 -1.50 10.62 -28.44
CA LYS A 242 -2.78 9.89 -28.57
C LYS A 242 -2.87 8.71 -27.59
N ASN A 243 -1.81 7.92 -27.46
CA ASN A 243 -1.78 6.80 -26.51
C ASN A 243 -1.81 7.27 -25.04
N PHE A 244 -1.09 8.35 -24.72
CA PHE A 244 -1.09 8.97 -23.40
C PHE A 244 -2.45 9.56 -23.01
N MET A 245 -3.16 10.15 -23.98
CA MET A 245 -4.48 10.73 -23.80
C MET A 245 -5.60 9.69 -23.88
N LYS A 246 -5.32 8.45 -24.30
CA LYS A 246 -6.34 7.42 -24.48
C LYS A 246 -7.13 7.18 -23.19
N ASP A 247 -8.43 7.42 -23.26
CA ASP A 247 -9.34 7.13 -22.15
C ASP A 247 -9.47 5.62 -21.91
N ASN A 248 -9.73 5.29 -20.65
CA ASN A 248 -9.97 3.92 -20.21
C ASN A 248 -11.32 3.86 -19.48
N LYS A 249 -11.78 2.66 -19.12
CA LYS A 249 -13.00 2.48 -18.33
C LYS A 249 -12.90 3.07 -16.91
N ASP A 250 -11.68 3.18 -16.39
CA ASP A 250 -11.39 3.72 -15.06
C ASP A 250 -10.95 5.21 -15.17
N PRO A 251 -11.24 6.07 -14.17
CA PRO A 251 -10.71 7.43 -14.09
C PRO A 251 -9.19 7.47 -14.26
N ILE A 252 -8.70 8.48 -14.98
CA ILE A 252 -7.28 8.63 -15.29
C ILE A 252 -6.80 10.04 -15.00
N LYS A 253 -5.71 10.14 -14.24
CA LYS A 253 -4.92 11.35 -14.05
C LYS A 253 -3.74 11.32 -15.02
N ARG A 254 -3.34 12.48 -15.52
CA ARG A 254 -2.29 12.63 -16.53
C ARG A 254 -1.25 13.62 -16.03
N ILE A 255 0.00 13.18 -15.97
CA ILE A 255 1.15 13.95 -15.56
C ILE A 255 2.08 14.10 -16.75
N VAL A 256 2.47 15.32 -17.09
CA VAL A 256 3.48 15.63 -18.11
C VAL A 256 4.72 16.18 -17.43
N CYS A 257 5.86 15.55 -17.69
CA CYS A 257 7.12 15.86 -17.04
C CYS A 257 8.14 16.32 -18.10
N GLY A 258 8.51 17.59 -18.05
CA GLY A 258 9.47 18.19 -18.98
C GLY A 258 8.89 19.36 -19.77
N GLY A 259 9.61 20.48 -19.86
CA GLY A 259 9.25 21.61 -20.71
C GLY A 259 9.08 21.23 -22.19
N SER A 260 10.05 20.53 -22.79
CA SER A 260 9.96 20.05 -24.18
C SER A 260 8.81 19.05 -24.36
N THR A 261 8.54 18.22 -23.35
CA THR A 261 7.41 17.28 -23.32
C THR A 261 6.08 18.04 -23.32
N ALA A 262 5.96 19.09 -22.50
CA ALA A 262 4.79 19.95 -22.43
C ALA A 262 4.52 20.66 -23.76
N GLN A 263 5.56 21.18 -24.41
CA GLN A 263 5.45 21.79 -25.74
C GLN A 263 4.98 20.80 -26.81
N MET A 264 5.51 19.57 -26.80
CA MET A 264 5.03 18.49 -27.67
C MET A 264 3.54 18.22 -27.46
N VAL A 265 3.11 18.07 -26.21
CA VAL A 265 1.70 17.82 -25.87
C VAL A 265 0.82 18.99 -26.31
N CYS A 266 1.23 20.24 -26.06
CA CYS A 266 0.50 21.43 -26.50
C CYS A 266 0.33 21.47 -28.02
N ARG A 267 1.40 21.19 -28.77
CA ARG A 267 1.36 21.16 -30.24
C ARG A 267 0.39 20.11 -30.75
N VAL A 268 0.47 18.87 -30.25
CA VAL A 268 -0.37 17.76 -30.74
C VAL A 268 -1.83 17.93 -30.33
N LEU A 269 -2.10 18.47 -29.14
CA LEU A 269 -3.47 18.68 -28.66
C LEU A 269 -4.08 20.01 -29.08
N GLU A 270 -3.32 20.86 -29.78
CA GLU A 270 -3.71 22.24 -30.14
C GLU A 270 -4.14 23.06 -28.91
N LYS A 271 -3.41 22.90 -27.80
CA LYS A 271 -3.68 23.57 -26.52
C LYS A 271 -2.56 24.54 -26.14
N LYS A 272 -2.91 25.51 -25.30
CA LYS A 272 -1.96 26.50 -24.76
C LYS A 272 -1.38 26.02 -23.43
N LEU A 273 -0.09 26.33 -23.22
CA LEU A 273 0.58 26.19 -21.94
C LEU A 273 0.33 27.48 -21.13
N HIS A 274 -0.16 27.34 -19.91
CA HIS A 274 -0.32 28.45 -18.98
C HIS A 274 0.62 28.22 -17.80
N ASN A 275 1.37 29.25 -17.37
CA ASN A 275 2.19 29.16 -16.16
C ASN A 275 1.40 29.70 -14.97
N ASP A 276 1.53 29.05 -13.82
CA ASP A 276 0.99 29.57 -12.56
C ASP A 276 2.01 30.49 -11.89
N ASP A 277 1.86 31.79 -12.11
CA ASP A 277 2.73 32.78 -11.46
C ASP A 277 2.33 33.04 -9.99
N ARG A 278 1.28 32.39 -9.46
CA ARG A 278 0.79 32.61 -8.08
C ARG A 278 1.64 31.91 -7.01
N ILE A 279 2.43 30.90 -7.38
CA ILE A 279 3.32 30.17 -6.47
C ILE A 279 4.76 30.58 -6.82
N TYR A 280 5.23 31.65 -6.18
CA TYR A 280 6.62 32.06 -6.28
C TYR A 280 7.41 31.51 -5.09
N ASP A 281 8.16 30.43 -5.32
CA ASP A 281 9.17 29.92 -4.40
C ASP A 281 10.49 29.82 -5.19
N PRO A 282 11.55 30.57 -4.82
CA PRO A 282 12.81 30.60 -5.56
C PRO A 282 13.49 29.23 -5.70
N GLU A 283 13.17 28.27 -4.81
CA GLU A 283 13.72 26.92 -4.82
C GLU A 283 12.82 25.89 -5.53
N VAL A 284 11.61 26.29 -5.93
CA VAL A 284 10.60 25.42 -6.55
C VAL A 284 10.19 26.00 -7.90
N PRO A 285 10.44 25.28 -9.01
CA PRO A 285 10.02 25.75 -10.33
C PRO A 285 8.49 25.88 -10.42
N PRO A 286 7.97 26.87 -11.16
CA PRO A 286 6.55 27.12 -11.28
C PRO A 286 5.81 25.93 -11.91
N ILE A 287 4.56 25.73 -11.52
CA ILE A 287 3.69 24.72 -12.12
C ILE A 287 3.12 25.28 -13.41
N SER A 288 3.11 24.47 -14.46
CA SER A 288 2.40 24.79 -15.70
C SER A 288 1.08 24.03 -15.79
N PHE A 289 0.17 24.51 -16.63
CA PHE A 289 -1.13 23.92 -16.89
C PHE A 289 -1.34 23.74 -18.39
N ILE A 290 -1.86 22.58 -18.75
CA ILE A 290 -2.40 22.26 -20.06
C ILE A 290 -3.80 21.70 -19.83
N SER A 291 -4.80 22.21 -20.55
CA SER A 291 -6.16 21.69 -20.41
C SER A 291 -6.20 20.18 -20.65
N GLY A 292 -6.82 19.42 -19.73
CA GLY A 292 -6.90 17.96 -19.78
C GLY A 292 -5.68 17.21 -19.25
N ILE A 293 -4.68 17.92 -18.71
CA ILE A 293 -3.53 17.37 -17.98
C ILE A 293 -3.63 17.81 -16.51
N ASP A 294 -3.53 16.87 -15.59
CA ASP A 294 -3.70 17.12 -14.15
C ASP A 294 -2.48 17.77 -13.50
N LEU A 295 -1.28 17.50 -14.02
CA LEU A 295 -0.04 18.10 -13.51
C LEU A 295 1.00 18.24 -14.63
N VAL A 296 1.59 19.42 -14.78
CA VAL A 296 2.73 19.65 -15.68
C VAL A 296 3.92 20.13 -14.84
N THR A 297 5.05 19.45 -14.98
CA THR A 297 6.25 19.70 -14.19
C THR A 297 7.44 20.07 -15.08
N GLU A 298 8.46 20.67 -14.46
CA GLU A 298 9.69 21.11 -15.14
C GLU A 298 10.40 19.96 -15.85
N GLY A 299 10.41 18.76 -15.26
CA GLY A 299 11.16 17.63 -15.79
C GLY A 299 11.93 16.86 -14.72
N LEU A 300 13.20 16.59 -15.04
CA LEU A 300 14.06 15.69 -14.25
C LEU A 300 14.36 16.25 -12.85
N LEU A 301 14.46 17.58 -12.67
CA LEU A 301 14.67 18.18 -11.35
C LEU A 301 13.49 17.88 -10.41
N THR A 302 12.27 17.96 -10.94
CA THR A 302 11.07 17.61 -10.17
C THR A 302 11.07 16.13 -9.81
N LEU A 303 11.42 15.25 -10.74
CA LEU A 303 11.49 13.81 -10.49
C LEU A 303 12.54 13.43 -9.43
N ASP A 304 13.71 14.07 -9.43
CA ASP A 304 14.73 13.85 -8.40
C ASP A 304 14.21 14.20 -7.00
N ARG A 305 13.46 15.31 -6.90
CA ARG A 305 12.82 15.70 -5.65
C ARG A 305 11.70 14.72 -5.24
N VAL A 306 10.92 14.21 -6.18
CA VAL A 306 9.92 13.15 -5.92
C VAL A 306 10.59 11.89 -5.36
N VAL A 307 11.71 11.46 -5.95
CA VAL A 307 12.50 10.31 -5.45
C VAL A 307 12.96 10.53 -4.01
N LYS A 308 13.43 11.74 -3.67
CA LYS A 308 13.83 12.09 -2.30
C LYS A 308 12.63 12.04 -1.34
N ILE A 309 11.50 12.62 -1.72
CA ILE A 309 10.26 12.61 -0.92
C ILE A 309 9.79 11.18 -0.63
N ILE A 310 9.72 10.31 -1.65
CA ILE A 310 9.29 8.92 -1.47
C ILE A 310 10.30 8.14 -0.62
N ARG A 311 11.60 8.39 -0.79
CA ARG A 311 12.64 7.77 0.03
C ARG A 311 12.54 8.19 1.51
N GLU A 312 12.22 9.45 1.78
CA GLU A 312 11.96 9.94 3.14
C GLU A 312 10.70 9.32 3.73
N PHE A 313 9.62 9.19 2.93
CA PHE A 313 8.40 8.49 3.33
C PHE A 313 8.67 7.07 3.83
N HIS A 314 9.54 6.33 3.14
CA HIS A 314 9.94 4.97 3.56
C HIS A 314 10.74 4.96 4.86
N LYS A 315 11.60 5.96 5.07
CA LYS A 315 12.43 6.03 6.27
C LYS A 315 11.63 6.41 7.51
N ASN A 316 10.68 7.32 7.37
CA ASN A 316 9.86 7.78 8.49
C ASN A 316 8.42 8.04 8.03
N PRO A 317 7.52 7.06 8.15
CA PRO A 317 6.13 7.21 7.76
C PRO A 317 5.33 8.22 8.59
N LEU A 318 5.81 8.57 9.79
CA LEU A 318 5.24 9.62 10.64
C LEU A 318 5.66 11.02 10.20
N ASN A 319 6.70 11.16 9.37
CA ASN A 319 6.94 12.46 8.75
C ASN A 319 5.72 12.77 7.90
N ASN A 320 4.95 13.75 8.39
CA ASN A 320 4.02 14.49 7.58
C ASN A 320 4.85 15.18 6.51
N ILE A 321 5.18 14.47 5.43
CA ILE A 321 5.42 15.11 4.14
C ILE A 321 4.23 16.03 4.01
N ASN A 322 4.50 17.32 4.07
CA ASN A 322 3.45 18.31 4.07
C ASN A 322 2.88 18.32 2.65
N PHE A 323 1.98 17.39 2.37
CA PHE A 323 1.28 17.24 1.11
C PHE A 323 0.34 18.43 0.82
N ASN A 324 0.27 19.41 1.74
CA ASN A 324 -0.34 20.70 1.49
C ASN A 324 0.64 21.72 0.86
N LYS A 325 1.94 21.40 0.78
CA LYS A 325 2.84 22.17 -0.07
C LYS A 325 2.36 22.05 -1.51
N GLN A 326 2.18 23.19 -2.14
CA GLN A 326 1.68 23.26 -3.52
C GLN A 326 2.80 23.10 -4.55
N ASP A 327 4.01 22.67 -4.17
CA ASP A 327 5.08 22.41 -5.14
C ASP A 327 4.80 21.17 -6.00
N ALA A 328 5.31 21.20 -7.24
CA ALA A 328 5.08 20.16 -8.23
C ALA A 328 5.55 18.76 -7.76
N ALA A 329 6.65 18.69 -7.00
CA ALA A 329 7.21 17.42 -6.55
C ALA A 329 6.33 16.78 -5.47
N THR A 330 5.88 17.58 -4.49
CA THR A 330 4.97 17.12 -3.44
C THR A 330 3.63 16.66 -4.02
N GLN A 331 3.06 17.42 -4.96
CA GLN A 331 1.81 17.03 -5.64
C GLN A 331 1.99 15.73 -6.44
N MET A 332 3.08 15.60 -7.20
CA MET A 332 3.38 14.38 -7.93
C MET A 332 3.57 13.18 -6.99
N ALA A 333 4.32 13.34 -5.90
CA ALA A 333 4.50 12.29 -4.90
C ALA A 333 3.16 11.86 -4.27
N LYS A 334 2.28 12.82 -3.95
CA LYS A 334 0.92 12.52 -3.44
C LYS A 334 0.09 11.72 -4.44
N ILE A 335 0.06 12.16 -5.71
CA ILE A 335 -0.68 11.46 -6.75
C ILE A 335 -0.15 10.03 -6.92
N LEU A 336 1.17 9.85 -6.92
CA LEU A 336 1.80 8.56 -7.11
C LEU A 336 1.70 7.64 -5.89
N LEU A 337 1.63 8.15 -4.66
CA LEU A 337 1.57 7.34 -3.44
C LEU A 337 0.15 7.09 -2.93
N ASP A 338 -0.71 8.12 -2.92
CA ASP A 338 -2.02 8.08 -2.24
C ASP A 338 -3.19 7.89 -3.21
N ASP A 339 -3.14 8.54 -4.39
CA ASP A 339 -4.25 8.54 -5.33
C ASP A 339 -4.21 7.36 -6.30
N ALA A 340 -3.01 7.05 -6.79
CA ALA A 340 -2.85 6.09 -7.87
C ALA A 340 -3.21 4.68 -7.40
N THR A 341 -3.72 3.88 -8.32
CA THR A 341 -3.89 2.42 -8.15
C THR A 341 -3.14 1.63 -9.22
N HIS A 342 -2.86 2.31 -10.34
CA HIS A 342 -2.11 1.80 -11.48
C HIS A 342 -1.37 2.99 -12.09
N ILE A 343 -0.10 2.82 -12.41
CA ILE A 343 0.72 3.88 -13.00
C ILE A 343 1.29 3.36 -14.32
N ASN A 344 1.07 4.10 -15.41
CA ASN A 344 1.68 3.85 -16.70
C ASN A 344 2.72 4.93 -16.98
N PHE A 345 3.99 4.54 -17.11
CA PHE A 345 5.02 5.48 -17.55
C PHE A 345 5.19 5.42 -19.07
N PHE A 346 5.14 6.59 -19.70
CA PHE A 346 5.46 6.82 -21.10
C PHE A 346 6.82 7.52 -21.13
N ILE A 347 7.88 6.80 -21.47
CA ILE A 347 9.25 7.29 -21.36
C ILE A 347 9.83 7.53 -22.75
N GLY A 348 10.03 8.80 -23.08
CA GLY A 348 10.66 9.25 -24.30
C GLY A 348 12.18 9.12 -24.30
N LYS A 349 12.74 8.86 -25.47
CA LYS A 349 14.19 8.67 -25.70
C LYS A 349 14.91 9.94 -26.17
N ALA A 350 14.22 11.07 -26.36
CA ALA A 350 14.88 12.32 -26.74
C ALA A 350 15.99 12.70 -25.75
N GLU A 351 17.13 13.12 -26.29
CA GLU A 351 18.22 13.72 -25.53
C GLU A 351 18.01 15.23 -25.47
N ASN A 352 18.20 15.82 -24.29
CA ASN A 352 18.22 17.26 -24.12
C ASN A 352 19.66 17.70 -23.84
N PRO A 353 20.28 18.55 -24.67
CA PRO A 353 21.61 19.09 -24.41
C PRO A 353 21.75 19.77 -23.05
N GLN A 354 20.66 20.35 -22.53
CA GLN A 354 20.61 21.01 -21.22
C GLN A 354 20.64 20.03 -20.04
N HIS A 355 20.45 18.73 -20.28
CA HIS A 355 20.53 17.69 -19.24
C HIS A 355 21.93 17.06 -19.14
N LYS A 356 22.92 17.51 -19.93
CA LYS A 356 24.29 16.97 -19.91
C LYS A 356 25.01 17.20 -18.56
N ASP A 357 24.62 18.25 -17.84
CA ASP A 357 25.16 18.59 -16.52
C ASP A 357 24.35 17.98 -15.36
N PHE A 358 23.31 17.19 -15.65
CA PHE A 358 22.51 16.53 -14.64
C PHE A 358 23.26 15.28 -14.12
N TYR A 359 23.63 15.29 -12.84
CA TYR A 359 24.53 14.30 -12.23
C TYR A 359 24.04 12.84 -12.29
N ILE A 360 22.73 12.61 -12.47
CA ILE A 360 22.13 11.27 -12.55
C ILE A 360 21.52 11.09 -13.94
N SER A 361 21.73 9.95 -14.59
CA SER A 361 21.10 9.72 -15.89
C SER A 361 19.57 9.65 -15.77
N LYS A 362 18.84 10.16 -16.78
CA LYS A 362 17.36 10.06 -16.87
C LYS A 362 16.85 8.64 -16.60
N HIS A 363 17.50 7.65 -17.20
CA HIS A 363 17.11 6.25 -17.06
C HIS A 363 17.27 5.74 -15.64
N GLU A 364 18.38 6.09 -14.98
CA GLU A 364 18.63 5.73 -13.60
C GLU A 364 17.63 6.37 -12.65
N LEU A 365 17.31 7.65 -12.85
CA LEU A 365 16.34 8.35 -12.00
C LEU A 365 14.93 7.74 -12.10
N ILE A 366 14.47 7.43 -13.31
CA ILE A 366 13.16 6.78 -13.51
C ILE A 366 13.16 5.37 -12.90
N LYS A 367 14.27 4.63 -13.04
CA LYS A 367 14.40 3.32 -12.41
C LYS A 367 14.31 3.43 -10.88
N GLN A 368 15.04 4.35 -10.26
CA GLN A 368 14.97 4.59 -8.82
C GLN A 368 13.54 4.94 -8.37
N LEU A 369 12.82 5.77 -9.13
CA LEU A 369 11.42 6.08 -8.84
C LEU A 369 10.53 4.84 -8.89
N ILE A 370 10.65 4.03 -9.95
CA ILE A 370 9.87 2.80 -10.09
C ILE A 370 10.17 1.82 -8.97
N ASP A 371 11.45 1.59 -8.64
CA ASP A 371 11.88 0.68 -7.58
C ASP A 371 11.36 1.14 -6.21
N LEU A 372 11.38 2.46 -5.95
CA LEU A 372 10.75 3.02 -4.75
C LEU A 372 9.24 2.83 -4.76
N LEU A 373 8.54 3.07 -5.87
CA LEU A 373 7.09 2.86 -5.94
C LEU A 373 6.72 1.38 -5.77
N ILE A 374 7.50 0.44 -6.31
CA ILE A 374 7.34 -1.00 -6.07
C ILE A 374 7.57 -1.35 -4.60
N THR A 375 8.52 -0.69 -3.94
CA THR A 375 8.75 -0.91 -2.51
C THR A 375 7.63 -0.31 -1.66
N ALA A 376 7.07 0.83 -2.09
CA ALA A 376 5.94 1.48 -1.44
C ALA A 376 4.64 0.69 -1.62
N TRP A 377 4.50 0.04 -2.78
CA TRP A 377 3.29 -0.64 -3.22
C TRP A 377 3.62 -2.08 -3.53
N VAL A 378 3.10 -3.02 -2.74
CA VAL A 378 3.40 -4.45 -2.90
C VAL A 378 3.07 -5.03 -4.30
N TYR A 379 2.39 -4.30 -5.21
CA TYR A 379 2.27 -4.69 -6.63
C TYR A 379 2.30 -3.50 -7.60
N PHE A 380 3.16 -3.57 -8.61
CA PHE A 380 3.23 -2.63 -9.75
C PHE A 380 3.10 -3.41 -11.07
N PHE A 381 2.13 -3.07 -11.91
CA PHE A 381 2.08 -3.54 -13.30
C PHE A 381 2.78 -2.52 -14.20
N TYR A 382 4.02 -2.82 -14.61
CA TYR A 382 4.73 -2.01 -15.59
C TYR A 382 4.45 -2.50 -17.01
N ARG A 383 3.96 -1.61 -17.88
CA ARG A 383 4.00 -1.82 -19.35
C ARG A 383 4.90 -0.76 -19.95
N ILE A 384 6.11 -1.15 -20.33
CA ILE A 384 6.91 -0.31 -21.21
C ILE A 384 6.35 -0.44 -22.62
N HIS A 385 5.77 0.63 -23.14
CA HIS A 385 5.56 0.72 -24.57
C HIS A 385 6.89 1.09 -25.26
N HIS A 386 7.79 0.11 -25.38
CA HIS A 386 8.97 0.23 -26.24
C HIS A 386 8.59 -0.17 -27.66
N ARG A 387 8.81 0.73 -28.63
CA ARG A 387 8.97 0.33 -30.03
C ARG A 387 10.38 0.66 -30.51
N THR A 388 11.29 -0.23 -30.14
CA THR A 388 12.40 -0.66 -30.98
C THR A 388 12.62 -2.14 -30.65
N GLY A 389 11.98 -3.05 -31.38
CA GLY A 389 12.42 -4.43 -31.67
C GLY A 389 12.99 -5.38 -30.59
N GLU A 390 13.04 -5.05 -29.31
CA GLU A 390 13.67 -5.91 -28.29
C GLU A 390 12.81 -5.93 -27.02
N ASN A 391 12.35 -7.15 -26.69
CA ASN A 391 11.75 -7.45 -25.40
C ASN A 391 12.84 -7.32 -24.32
N ILE A 392 12.69 -6.37 -23.41
CA ILE A 392 13.41 -6.45 -22.13
C ILE A 392 12.77 -7.63 -21.37
N PRO A 393 13.54 -8.65 -20.98
CA PRO A 393 12.99 -9.84 -20.38
C PRO A 393 12.29 -9.52 -19.06
N SER A 394 11.16 -10.19 -18.84
CA SER A 394 10.34 -10.23 -17.63
C SER A 394 11.05 -10.91 -16.44
N SER A 395 12.36 -10.74 -16.32
CA SER A 395 13.21 -11.41 -15.32
C SER A 395 13.90 -10.38 -14.44
N VAL A 396 13.12 -9.61 -13.69
CA VAL A 396 13.59 -8.96 -12.46
C VAL A 396 12.47 -9.13 -11.44
N PHE A 397 12.44 -10.31 -10.80
CA PHE A 397 12.24 -10.57 -9.38
C PHE A 397 12.01 -12.09 -9.19
N PRO A 398 12.68 -12.74 -8.22
CA PRO A 398 12.41 -14.13 -7.87
C PRO A 398 11.05 -14.28 -7.19
N THR A 399 10.48 -15.47 -7.34
CA THR A 399 9.19 -15.99 -6.85
C THR A 399 8.84 -15.67 -5.41
#